data_AF-A0A3M1H787-F1
#
_entry.id   AF-A0A3M1H787-F1
#
_cell.length_a   1.000
_cell.length_b   1.000
_cell.length_c   1.000
_cell.angle_alpha   90.00
_cell.angle_beta   90.00
_cell.angle_gamma   90.00
#
_symmetry.space_group_name_H-M   'P 1'
#
loop_
_entity.id
_entity.type
_entity.pdbx_description
1 polymer ?
#
loop_
_entity_poly.entity_id
_entity_poly.type
_entity_poly.pdbx_seq_one_letter_code
_entity_poly.pdbx_strand_id
1 'polypeptide(L)' 'MKVKFLQAMSIIVLAFFAIFLLSFVLANKGIKIFDLGFPGVVENYIVIIFCVVSLVKAFIEIYEA' A
#
# COMPACT_ATOMS: atom_id res chain seq x y z
N MET A 1 3.01 -24.26 -10.97
CA MET A 1 3.19 -23.54 -9.68
C MET A 1 3.35 -22.03 -9.86
N LYS A 2 4.07 -21.56 -10.90
CA LYS A 2 4.25 -20.12 -11.22
C LYS A 2 2.97 -19.30 -11.40
N VAL A 3 1.92 -19.85 -12.02
CA VAL A 3 0.66 -19.10 -12.26
C VAL A 3 -0.06 -18.72 -10.96
N LYS A 4 -0.10 -19.63 -9.97
CA LYS A 4 -0.70 -19.36 -8.65
C LYS A 4 0.09 -18.32 -7.86
N PHE A 5 1.42 -18.32 -8.01
CA PHE A 5 2.30 -17.32 -7.41
C PHE A 5 2.08 -15.93 -8.03
N LEU A 6 2.05 -15.83 -9.36
CA LEU A 6 1.77 -14.58 -10.06
C LEU A 6 0.40 -14.00 -9.70
N GLN A 7 -0.62 -14.86 -9.62
CA GLN A 7 -1.96 -14.45 -9.20
C GLN A 7 -1.98 -13.91 -7.76
N ALA A 8 -1.31 -14.57 -6.82
CA ALA A 8 -1.21 -14.10 -5.45
C ALA A 8 -0.50 -12.73 -5.36
N MET A 9 0.61 -12.55 -6.08
CA MET A 9 1.33 -11.28 -6.12
C MET A 9 0.50 -10.16 -6.72
N SER A 10 -0.24 -10.41 -7.80
CA SER A 10 -1.15 -9.42 -8.39
C SER A 10 -2.26 -8.98 -7.41
N ILE A 11 -2.81 -9.90 -6.61
CA ILE A 11 -3.81 -9.57 -5.59
C ILE A 11 -3.20 -8.68 -4.50
N ILE A 12 -1.97 -8.99 -4.07
CA ILE A 12 -1.25 -8.19 -3.07
C ILE A 12 -0.98 -6.78 -3.59
N VAL A 13 -0.51 -6.65 -4.83
CA VAL A 13 -0.30 -5.35 -5.50
C VAL A 13 -1.60 -4.53 -5.54
N LEU A 14 -2.71 -5.14 -5.91
CA LEU A 14 -4.02 -4.48 -5.92
C LEU A 14 -4.45 -4.02 -4.52
N ALA A 15 -4.24 -4.85 -3.50
CA ALA A 15 -4.58 -4.52 -2.11
C ALA A 15 -3.75 -3.32 -1.60
N PHE A 16 -2.44 -3.32 -1.82
CA PHE A 16 -1.57 -2.20 -1.45
C PHE A 16 -1.92 -0.92 -2.22
N PHE A 17 -2.27 -1.03 -3.49
CA PHE A 17 -2.69 0.11 -4.30
C PHE A 17 -4.01 0.72 -3.80
N ALA A 18 -4.98 -0.11 -3.40
CA ALA A 18 -6.23 0.36 -2.80
C ALA A 18 -5.99 1.09 -1.47
N ILE A 19 -5.14 0.55 -0.61
CA ILE A 19 -4.77 1.17 0.69
C ILE A 19 -4.02 2.49 0.46
N PHE A 20 -3.13 2.54 -0.52
CA PHE A 20 -2.44 3.76 -0.93
C PHE A 20 -3.44 4.86 -1.33
N LEU A 21 -4.36 4.55 -2.25
CA LEU A 21 -5.37 5.49 -2.72
C LEU A 21 -6.26 5.98 -1.57
N LEU A 22 -6.71 5.06 -0.71
CA LEU A 22 -7.53 5.40 0.45
C LEU A 22 -6.78 6.35 1.40
N SER A 23 -5.54 6.01 1.74
CA SER A 23 -4.70 6.84 2.62
C SER A 23 -4.47 8.24 2.05
N PHE A 24 -4.23 8.33 0.75
CA PHE A 24 -4.04 9.60 0.03
C PHE A 24 -5.30 10.46 0.03
N VAL A 25 -6.46 9.88 -0.30
CA VAL A 25 -7.74 10.61 -0.28
C VAL A 25 -8.08 11.10 1.12
N LEU A 26 -7.89 10.25 2.13
CA LEU A 26 -8.14 10.62 3.53
C LEU A 26 -7.18 11.71 4.01
N ALA A 27 -5.89 11.61 3.65
CA ALA A 27 -4.89 12.62 4.01
C ALA A 27 -5.26 14.00 3.44
N ASN A 28 -5.68 14.06 2.17
CA ASN A 28 -6.11 15.31 1.52
C ASN A 28 -7.39 15.90 2.13
N LYS A 29 -8.20 15.07 2.79
CA LYS A 29 -9.39 15.52 3.54
C LYS A 29 -9.08 15.86 5.01
N GLY A 30 -7.83 15.72 5.44
CA GLY A 30 -7.46 15.89 6.86
C GLY A 30 -7.99 14.78 7.77
N ILE A 31 -8.42 13.65 7.19
CA ILE A 31 -9.01 12.53 7.92
C ILE A 31 -7.92 11.47 8.14
N LYS A 32 -7.85 10.99 9.37
CA LYS A 32 -7.00 9.89 9.82
C LYS A 32 -7.47 8.56 9.26
N ILE A 33 -6.55 7.73 8.76
CA ILE A 33 -6.88 6.38 8.28
C ILE A 33 -6.98 5.39 9.44
N PHE A 34 -6.13 5.53 10.46
CA PHE A 34 -6.07 4.63 11.60
C PHE A 34 -5.78 5.48 12.83
N ASP A 35 -6.71 5.72 13.74
CA ASP A 35 -6.47 6.62 14.88
C ASP A 35 -5.47 6.04 15.91
N LEU A 36 -4.19 6.05 15.55
CA LEU A 36 -3.07 5.41 16.25
C LEU A 36 -2.40 6.36 17.24
N GLY A 37 -3.02 7.52 17.52
CA GLY A 37 -2.47 8.54 18.41
C GLY A 37 -1.45 9.48 17.77
N PHE A 38 -1.23 9.41 16.44
CA PHE A 38 -0.39 10.38 15.74
C PHE A 38 -1.12 11.74 15.57
N PRO A 39 -0.39 12.85 15.59
CA PRO A 39 -0.95 14.17 15.33
C PRO A 39 -1.31 14.34 13.84
N GLY A 40 -2.47 14.90 13.56
CA GLY A 40 -2.93 15.19 12.19
C GLY A 40 -3.03 13.92 11.33
N VAL A 41 -2.57 14.01 10.07
CA VAL A 41 -2.60 12.92 9.08
C VAL A 41 -1.22 12.27 8.87
N VAL A 42 -0.30 12.41 9.82
CA VAL A 42 1.07 11.86 9.74
C VAL A 42 1.07 10.36 9.49
N GLU A 43 0.17 9.63 10.16
CA GLU A 43 -0.01 8.19 9.96
C GLU A 43 -0.39 7.83 8.51
N ASN A 44 -1.20 8.64 7.82
CA ASN A 44 -1.58 8.38 6.45
C ASN A 44 -0.35 8.42 5.54
N TYR A 45 0.56 9.37 5.78
CA TYR A 45 1.82 9.43 5.03
C TYR A 45 2.73 8.24 5.31
N ILE A 46 2.77 7.76 6.56
CA ILE A 46 3.51 6.53 6.90
C ILE A 46 2.93 5.34 6.12
N VAL A 47 1.59 5.18 6.11
CA VAL A 47 0.92 4.12 5.34
C VAL A 47 1.20 4.25 3.84
N ILE A 48 1.18 5.47 3.29
CA ILE A 48 1.52 5.75 1.89
C ILE A 48 2.94 5.28 1.58
N ILE A 49 3.92 5.64 2.42
CA ILE A 49 5.33 5.23 2.23
C ILE A 49 5.45 3.70 2.26
N PHE A 50 4.83 3.04 3.24
CA PHE A 50 4.83 1.58 3.31
C PHE A 50 4.20 0.93 2.09
N CYS A 51 3.08 1.47 1.58
CA CYS A 51 2.46 0.96 0.37
C CYS A 51 3.39 1.09 -0.85
N VAL A 52 4.07 2.23 -1.01
CA VAL A 52 5.03 2.43 -2.12
C VAL A 52 6.18 1.45 -2.04
N VAL A 53 6.79 1.28 -0.85
CA VAL A 53 7.90 0.33 -0.65
C VAL A 53 7.47 -1.11 -0.95
N SER A 54 6.30 -1.52 -0.45
CA SER A 54 5.75 -2.86 -0.71
C SER A 54 5.43 -3.09 -2.19
N LEU A 55 4.89 -2.08 -2.88
CA LEU A 55 4.64 -2.17 -4.33
C LEU A 55 5.94 -2.33 -5.11
N VAL A 56 6.96 -1.54 -4.81
CA VAL A 56 8.29 -1.66 -5.45
C VAL A 56 8.87 -3.05 -5.22
N LYS A 57 8.80 -3.57 -3.99
CA LYS A 57 9.29 -4.91 -3.65
C LYS A 57 8.53 -6.00 -4.42
N ALA A 58 7.21 -5.90 -4.49
CA ALA A 58 6.38 -6.83 -5.26
C ALA A 58 6.71 -6.80 -6.76
N PHE A 59 6.95 -5.62 -7.34
CA PHE A 59 7.37 -5.52 -8.74
C PHE A 59 8.74 -6.16 -9.00
N ILE A 60 9.71 -5.98 -8.10
CA ILE A 60 11.03 -6.64 -8.19
C ILE A 60 10.85 -8.16 -8.17
N GLU A 61 10.06 -8.69 -7.23
CA GLU A 61 9.83 -10.13 -7.13
C GLU A 61 9.09 -10.70 -8.36
N ILE A 62 8.15 -9.96 -8.95
CA ILE A 62 7.49 -10.37 -10.19
C ILE A 62 8.47 -10.39 -11.37
N TYR A 63 9.39 -9.43 -11.44
CA TYR A 63 10.39 -9.36 -12.51
C TYR A 63 11.46 -10.46 -12.39
N GLU A 64 11.82 -10.85 -11.17
CA GLU A 64 12.83 -11.88 -10.89
C GLU A 64 12.30 -13.34 -10.96
N ALA A 65 10.98 -13.55 -11.08
CA ALA A 65 10.31 -14.87 -11.03
C ALA A 65 10.10 -15.58 -12.39
#